data_AF-A0A4D4JJF1-F1
#
_entry.id   AF-A0A4D4JJF1-F1
#
_cell.length_a   1.000
_cell.length_b   1.000
_cell.length_c   1.000
_cell.angle_alpha   90.00
_cell.angle_beta   90.00
_cell.angle_gamma   90.00
#
_symmetry.space_group_name_H-M   'P 1'
#
loop_
_entity.id
_entity.type
_entity.pdbx_description
1 polymer ?
#
loop_
_entity_poly.entity_id
_entity_poly.type
_entity_poly.pdbx_seq_one_letter_code
_entity_poly.pdbx_strand_id
1 'polypeptide(L)'
;MADGFRVDLTALTQAAEGVTGTLDALDVRQVSDIDGDKGAIGHDHLADTLSDFCDRWQLGVQNLAKDAQAIAGQLTESVVAYQKVEQANHRQFTGILENSTSPDPAAH
;
A
#
# COMPACT_ATOMS: atom_id res chain seq x y z
N MET A 1 10.02 -28.19 15.70
CA MET A 1 10.72 -26.98 15.22
C MET A 1 9.92 -26.42 14.06
N ALA A 2 9.26 -25.30 14.26
CA ALA A 2 8.72 -24.44 13.21
C ALA A 2 8.38 -23.12 13.88
N ASP A 3 9.43 -22.36 14.23
CA ASP A 3 9.25 -20.94 14.51
C ASP A 3 9.06 -20.28 13.13
N GLY A 4 7.88 -20.50 12.56
CA GLY A 4 7.55 -20.06 11.21
C GLY A 4 7.43 -18.55 11.17
N PHE A 5 7.91 -17.95 10.09
CA PHE A 5 7.69 -16.53 9.81
C PHE A 5 6.19 -16.20 9.92
N ARG A 6 5.81 -15.49 10.97
CA ARG A 6 4.46 -14.92 11.14
C ARG A 6 4.45 -13.54 10.54
N VAL A 7 3.64 -13.36 9.52
CA VAL A 7 3.40 -12.05 8.92
C VAL A 7 2.26 -11.37 9.68
N ASP A 8 2.53 -10.16 10.17
CA ASP A 8 1.51 -9.31 10.76
C ASP A 8 0.70 -8.63 9.64
N LEU A 9 -0.46 -9.21 9.35
CA LEU A 9 -1.37 -8.69 8.32
C LEU A 9 -1.97 -7.34 8.69
N THR A 10 -2.10 -7.04 9.98
CA THR A 10 -2.57 -5.74 10.46
C THR A 10 -1.53 -4.67 10.14
N ALA A 11 -0.26 -4.95 10.45
CA ALA A 11 0.84 -4.03 10.13
C ALA A 11 0.99 -3.79 8.62
N LEU A 12 0.86 -4.84 7.79
CA LEU A 12 0.88 -4.68 6.33
C LEU A 12 -0.29 -3.83 5.81
N THR A 13 -1.49 -4.03 6.37
CA THR A 13 -2.69 -3.24 6.00
C THR A 13 -2.49 -1.78 6.40
N GLN A 14 -2.05 -1.52 7.62
CA GLN A 14 -1.75 -0.16 8.10
C GLN A 14 -0.66 0.52 7.27
N ALA A 15 0.35 -0.22 6.82
CA ALA A 15 1.38 0.31 5.94
C ALA A 15 0.79 0.72 4.58
N ALA A 16 -0.05 -0.11 3.96
CA ALA A 16 -0.72 0.21 2.70
C ALA A 16 -1.64 1.44 2.84
N GLU A 17 -2.40 1.51 3.93
CA GLU A 17 -3.27 2.65 4.26
C GLU A 17 -2.46 3.94 4.50
N GLY A 18 -1.36 3.86 5.24
CA GLY A 18 -0.48 5.02 5.50
C GLY A 18 0.18 5.57 4.24
N VAL A 19 0.59 4.69 3.32
CA VAL A 19 1.11 5.08 2.01
C VAL A 19 0.00 5.77 1.20
N THR A 20 -1.19 5.17 1.14
CA THR A 20 -2.34 5.75 0.42
C THR A 20 -2.72 7.13 0.97
N GLY A 21 -2.78 7.29 2.29
CA GLY A 21 -3.07 8.59 2.90
C GLY A 21 -1.99 9.64 2.66
N THR A 22 -0.72 9.22 2.51
CA THR A 22 0.37 10.12 2.10
C THR A 22 0.18 10.59 0.66
N LEU A 23 -0.25 9.70 -0.24
CA LEU A 23 -0.56 10.06 -1.63
C LEU A 23 -1.72 11.05 -1.72
N ASP A 24 -2.79 10.81 -0.96
CA ASP A 24 -3.94 11.72 -0.90
C ASP A 24 -3.52 13.12 -0.41
N ALA A 25 -2.63 13.19 0.58
CA ALA A 25 -2.11 14.47 1.08
C ALA A 25 -1.26 15.22 0.05
N LEU A 26 -0.51 14.50 -0.78
CA LEU A 26 0.30 15.07 -1.86
C LEU A 26 -0.58 15.59 -3.02
N ASP A 27 -1.71 14.94 -3.31
CA ASP A 27 -2.62 15.38 -4.37
C ASP A 27 -3.32 16.71 -4.02
N VAL A 28 -3.56 16.96 -2.73
CA VAL A 28 -4.20 18.21 -2.24
C VAL A 28 -3.27 19.43 -2.31
N ARG A 29 -1.94 19.24 -2.32
CA ARG A 29 -0.95 20.33 -2.29
C ARG A 29 0.10 20.09 -3.36
N GLN A 30 -0.20 20.49 -4.59
CA GLN A 30 0.71 20.26 -5.69
C GLN A 30 1.88 21.24 -5.63
N VAL A 31 3.05 20.80 -6.11
CA VAL A 31 4.23 21.65 -6.19
C VAL A 31 4.02 22.81 -7.16
N SER A 32 3.22 22.59 -8.20
CA SER A 32 2.79 23.63 -9.15
C SER A 32 1.92 24.72 -8.54
N ASP A 33 1.51 24.59 -7.27
CA ASP A 33 0.81 25.66 -6.56
C ASP A 33 1.79 26.64 -5.88
N ILE A 34 3.10 26.39 -5.99
CA ILE A 34 4.16 27.16 -5.30
C ILE A 34 4.69 28.30 -6.17
N ASP A 35 4.82 28.11 -7.50
CA ASP A 35 5.19 29.18 -8.40
C ASP A 35 4.00 30.13 -8.60
N GLY A 36 3.97 31.18 -7.78
CA GLY A 36 2.99 32.25 -7.91
C GLY A 36 3.11 33.03 -9.22
N ASP A 37 2.21 34.00 -9.40
CA ASP A 37 2.23 34.86 -10.60
C ASP A 37 3.58 35.55 -10.79
N LYS A 38 4.10 35.56 -12.03
CA LYS A 38 5.41 36.18 -12.35
C LYS A 38 5.46 37.65 -11.93
N GLY A 39 4.33 38.34 -12.00
CA GLY A 39 4.19 39.72 -11.53
C GLY A 39 4.45 39.90 -10.03
N ALA A 40 4.20 38.87 -9.21
CA ALA A 40 4.48 38.89 -7.77
C ALA A 40 5.96 38.68 -7.44
N ILE A 41 6.73 38.05 -8.34
CA ILE A 41 8.15 37.75 -8.16
C ILE A 41 9.03 38.96 -8.49
N GLY A 42 8.54 39.86 -9.35
CA GLY A 42 9.17 41.16 -9.63
C GLY A 42 10.49 41.11 -10.42
N HIS A 43 10.94 39.92 -10.83
CA HIS A 43 12.13 39.73 -11.66
C HIS A 43 11.96 38.52 -12.60
N ASP A 44 11.98 38.76 -13.91
CA ASP A 44 11.63 37.76 -14.93
C ASP A 44 12.50 36.49 -14.85
N HIS A 45 13.82 36.65 -14.77
CA HIS A 45 14.72 35.49 -14.71
C HIS A 45 14.51 34.62 -13.45
N LEU A 46 14.16 35.25 -12.32
CA LEU A 46 13.87 34.53 -11.08
C LEU A 46 12.53 33.78 -11.22
N ALA A 47 11.54 34.41 -11.83
CA ALA A 47 10.25 33.79 -12.09
C ALA A 47 10.38 32.57 -13.01
N ASP A 48 11.16 32.68 -14.08
CA ASP A 48 11.44 31.56 -15.00
C ASP A 48 12.18 30.42 -14.29
N THR A 49 13.18 30.74 -13.47
CA THR A 49 13.96 29.74 -12.72
C THR A 49 13.10 29.03 -11.68
N LEU A 50 12.21 29.76 -10.99
CA LEU A 50 11.29 29.19 -10.02
C LEU A 50 10.29 28.24 -10.68
N SER A 51 9.77 28.61 -11.85
CA SER A 51 8.85 27.78 -12.61
C SER A 51 9.51 26.48 -13.09
N ASP A 52 10.72 26.53 -13.68
CA ASP A 52 11.47 25.32 -14.07
C ASP A 52 11.74 24.41 -12.87
N PHE A 53 12.08 25.00 -11.71
CA PHE A 53 12.28 24.26 -10.49
C PHE A 53 11.00 23.55 -10.02
N CYS A 54 9.86 24.26 -10.00
CA CYS A 54 8.58 23.70 -9.58
C CYS A 54 8.12 22.59 -10.53
N ASP A 55 8.27 22.76 -11.85
CA ASP A 55 7.93 21.75 -12.86
C ASP A 55 8.73 20.46 -12.65
N ARG A 56 10.05 20.57 -12.49
CA ARG A 56 10.93 19.41 -12.29
C ARG A 56 10.66 18.72 -10.96
N TRP A 57 10.37 19.49 -9.91
CA TRP A 57 10.03 18.93 -8.61
C TRP A 57 8.66 18.23 -8.65
N GLN A 58 7.65 18.82 -9.29
CA GLN A 58 6.34 18.20 -9.49
C GLN A 58 6.45 16.89 -10.27
N LEU A 59 7.28 16.83 -11.31
CA LEU A 59 7.55 15.58 -12.03
C LEU A 59 8.19 14.52 -11.12
N GLY A 60 9.14 14.93 -10.27
CA GLY A 60 9.76 14.05 -9.27
C GLY A 60 8.74 13.49 -8.27
N VAL A 61 7.87 14.35 -7.74
CA VAL A 61 6.78 13.96 -6.82
C VAL A 61 5.81 12.99 -7.49
N GLN A 62 5.42 13.22 -8.75
CA GLN A 62 4.54 12.31 -9.48
C GLN A 62 5.17 10.92 -9.68
N ASN A 63 6.47 10.83 -9.94
CA ASN A 63 7.14 9.55 -10.07
C ASN A 63 7.19 8.81 -8.73
N LEU A 64 7.53 9.51 -7.64
CA LEU A 64 7.47 8.94 -6.29
C LEU A 64 6.05 8.47 -5.93
N ALA A 65 5.03 9.23 -6.31
CA ALA A 65 3.64 8.88 -6.07
C ALA A 65 3.23 7.58 -6.79
N LYS A 66 3.65 7.40 -8.05
CA LYS A 66 3.40 6.16 -8.80
C LYS A 66 4.07 4.95 -8.14
N ASP A 67 5.32 5.10 -7.71
CA ASP A 67 6.04 4.01 -7.04
C ASP A 67 5.39 3.65 -5.71
N ALA A 68 4.99 4.65 -4.93
CA ALA A 68 4.26 4.46 -3.68
C ALA A 68 2.91 3.77 -3.89
N GLN A 69 2.15 4.12 -4.94
CA GLN A 69 0.90 3.43 -5.29
C GLN A 69 1.14 1.94 -5.58
N ALA A 70 2.20 1.62 -6.33
CA ALA A 70 2.57 0.24 -6.62
C ALA A 70 2.93 -0.54 -5.33
N ILE A 71 3.68 0.08 -4.42
CA ILE A 71 4.02 -0.50 -3.12
C ILE A 71 2.75 -0.78 -2.30
N ALA A 72 1.85 0.18 -2.18
CA ALA A 72 0.58 0.01 -1.44
C ALA A 72 -0.24 -1.15 -2.02
N GLY A 73 -0.36 -1.22 -3.35
CA GLY A 73 -1.03 -2.34 -4.04
C GLY A 73 -0.40 -3.69 -3.71
N GLN A 74 0.93 -3.79 -3.78
CA GLN A 74 1.64 -5.03 -3.49
C GLN A 74 1.48 -5.49 -2.03
N LEU A 75 1.44 -4.54 -1.08
CA LEU A 75 1.15 -4.83 0.33
C LEU A 75 -0.26 -5.40 0.50
N THR A 76 -1.27 -4.80 -0.14
CA THR A 76 -2.65 -5.29 -0.14
C THR A 76 -2.74 -6.69 -0.76
N GLU A 77 -2.09 -6.93 -1.90
CA GLU A 77 -2.06 -8.26 -2.53
C GLU A 77 -1.43 -9.31 -1.62
N SER A 78 -0.36 -8.95 -0.93
CA SER A 78 0.30 -9.83 0.04
C SER A 78 -0.65 -10.23 1.16
N VAL A 79 -1.40 -9.26 1.73
CA VAL A 79 -2.41 -9.54 2.76
C VAL A 79 -3.47 -10.52 2.26
N VAL A 80 -3.99 -10.30 1.04
CA VAL A 80 -4.99 -11.20 0.43
C VAL A 80 -4.42 -12.61 0.23
N ALA A 81 -3.17 -12.73 -0.21
CA ALA A 81 -2.52 -14.02 -0.41
C ALA A 81 -2.39 -14.79 0.92
N TYR A 82 -1.93 -14.13 2.00
CA TYR A 82 -1.82 -14.74 3.32
C TYR A 82 -3.18 -15.20 3.86
N GLN A 83 -4.22 -14.36 3.74
CA GLN A 83 -5.57 -14.72 4.19
C GLN A 83 -6.13 -15.94 3.45
N LYS A 84 -5.87 -16.06 2.14
CA LYS A 84 -6.30 -17.22 1.35
C LYS A 84 -5.65 -18.52 1.83
N VAL A 85 -4.34 -18.48 2.11
CA VAL A 85 -3.61 -19.64 2.64
C VAL A 85 -4.13 -20.02 4.03
N GLU A 86 -4.32 -19.05 4.91
CA GLU A 86 -4.86 -19.30 6.26
C GLU A 86 -6.24 -19.95 6.21
N GLN A 87 -7.15 -19.44 5.37
CA GLN A 87 -8.48 -20.01 5.20
C GLN A 87 -8.44 -21.43 4.61
N ALA A 88 -7.55 -21.69 3.65
CA ALA A 88 -7.39 -23.03 3.07
C ALA A 88 -6.91 -24.03 4.12
N ASN A 89 -5.90 -23.64 4.92
CA ASN A 89 -5.39 -24.46 6.01
C ASN A 89 -6.47 -24.71 7.08
N HIS A 90 -7.25 -23.69 7.44
CA HIS A 90 -8.33 -23.83 8.41
C HIS A 90 -9.40 -24.82 7.93
N ARG A 91 -9.85 -24.70 6.67
CA ARG A 91 -10.83 -25.63 6.08
C ARG A 91 -10.32 -27.08 6.02
N GLN A 92 -9.04 -27.25 5.67
CA GLN A 92 -8.42 -28.57 5.66
C GLN A 92 -8.37 -29.17 7.07
N PHE A 93 -7.99 -28.36 8.06
CA PHE A 93 -7.90 -28.79 9.45
C PHE A 93 -9.27 -29.15 10.03
N THR A 94 -10.30 -28.33 9.82
CA THR A 94 -11.67 -28.63 10.28
C THR A 94 -12.22 -29.88 9.61
N GLY A 95 -11.96 -30.08 8.30
CA GLY A 95 -12.38 -31.30 7.61
C GLY A 95 -11.74 -32.58 8.16
N ILE A 96 -10.46 -32.51 8.56
CA ILE A 96 -9.78 -33.64 9.24
C ILE A 96 -10.42 -33.93 10.59
N LEU A 97 -10.72 -32.89 11.38
CA LEU A 97 -11.37 -33.04 12.69
C LEU A 97 -12.77 -33.65 12.57
N GLU A 98 -13.60 -33.15 11.65
CA GLU A 98 -14.96 -33.67 11.40
C GLU A 98 -14.93 -35.14 10.96
N ASN A 99 -14.01 -35.51 10.06
CA ASN A 99 -13.85 -36.90 9.64
C ASN A 99 -13.38 -37.81 10.79
N SER A 100 -12.53 -37.31 11.69
CA SER A 100 -12.08 -38.07 12.88
C SER A 100 -13.15 -38.20 13.97
N THR A 101 -14.20 -37.38 13.94
CA THR A 101 -15.29 -37.37 14.92
C THR A 101 -16.54 -38.10 14.40
N SER A 102 -16.53 -38.60 13.15
CA SER A 102 -17.58 -39.49 12.66
C SER A 102 -17.55 -40.81 13.42
N PRO A 103 -18.70 -41.33 13.93
CA PRO A 103 -18.75 -42.62 14.58
C PRO A 103 -18.23 -43.69 13.63
N ASP A 104 -17.28 -44.50 14.09
CA ASP A 104 -16.77 -45.64 13.35
C ASP A 104 -17.95 -46.56 12.98
N PRO A 105 -18.29 -46.73 11.68
CA PRO A 105 -19.42 -47.53 11.26
C PRO A 105 -19.24 -49.03 11.55
N ALA A 106 -18.09 -49.45 12.10
CA ALA A 106 -17.81 -50.82 12.55
C ALA A 106 -18.12 -51.08 14.05
N ALA A 107 -18.71 -50.12 14.78
CA ALA A 107 -19.01 -50.26 16.22
C ALA A 107 -20.36 -50.94 16.56
N HIS A 108 -20.96 -51.72 15.66
CA HIS A 108 -22.19 -52.49 15.89
C HIS A 108 -21.99 -54.00 15.75
#